data_AF-A0A2D7U7U3-F1
#
_entry.id   AF-A0A2D7U7U3-F1
#
_cell.length_a   1.000
_cell.length_b   1.000
_cell.length_c   1.000
_cell.angle_alpha   90.00
_cell.angle_beta   90.00
_cell.angle_gamma   90.00
#
_symmetry.space_group_name_H-M   'P 1'
#
loop_
_entity.id
_entity.type
_entity.pdbx_description
1 polymer ?
#
loop_
_entity_poly.entity_id
_entity_poly.type
_entity_poly.pdbx_seq_one_letter_code
_entity_poly.pdbx_strand_id
1 'polypeptide(L)'
;MELKFKREVAETLGLNNAVLLEYITNTDLQKCKIESLLKELNFWDENELMGFLIDLNVKGLIELDTEKKIVSLRKGKPKTKLQTPKKIKRSNIVSDWSPSDEVCEILVRSGMEESFIKELIPEFVIYWTERPDVLISYNSKFIEHARLKWAQHNAEVDTKKSPVVIDNSWKPSDDCMDIIKMTGIEIGFVEKYLPEFILYWKEDGRAFTSWDIKFLDFIKKKWNFNVEDSSKGHKEEFDFFDPYKETVGSPDKSNSDTLTSLREKYKI
;
A
#
# COMPACT_ATOMS: atom_id res chain seq x y z
N MET A 1 44.02 11.03 -10.82
CA MET A 1 43.73 9.59 -11.00
C MET A 1 42.49 9.51 -11.88
N GLU A 2 42.57 8.91 -13.06
CA GLU A 2 41.39 8.73 -13.92
C GLU A 2 40.65 7.46 -13.49
N LEU A 3 39.38 7.58 -13.09
CA LEU A 3 38.50 6.45 -12.79
C LEU A 3 37.78 6.04 -14.08
N LYS A 4 37.95 4.80 -14.53
CA LYS A 4 37.33 4.26 -15.74
C LYS A 4 36.57 2.99 -15.39
N PHE A 5 35.24 3.08 -15.31
CA PHE A 5 34.38 1.92 -15.11
C PHE A 5 33.62 1.57 -16.39
N LYS A 6 33.24 0.29 -16.53
CA LYS A 6 32.44 -0.17 -17.68
C LYS A 6 31.00 0.33 -17.56
N ARG A 7 30.42 0.77 -18.67
CA ARG A 7 29.01 1.22 -18.74
C ARG A 7 28.03 0.17 -18.22
N GLU A 8 28.24 -1.09 -18.56
CA GLU A 8 27.41 -2.24 -18.13
C GLU A 8 27.35 -2.39 -16.59
N VAL A 9 28.43 -2.01 -15.89
CA VAL A 9 28.52 -2.07 -14.43
C VAL A 9 27.69 -0.95 -13.79
N ALA A 10 27.70 0.25 -14.40
CA ALA A 10 26.87 1.36 -13.94
C ALA A 10 25.38 1.16 -14.24
N GLU A 11 25.03 0.48 -15.33
CA GLU A 11 23.64 0.15 -15.66
C GLU A 11 23.04 -0.89 -14.70
N THR A 12 23.86 -1.79 -14.15
CA THR A 12 23.41 -2.88 -13.25
C THR A 12 23.52 -2.54 -11.76
N LEU A 13 24.54 -1.78 -11.37
CA LEU A 13 24.79 -1.42 -9.97
C LEU A 13 24.32 0.01 -9.64
N GLY A 14 24.13 0.86 -10.65
CA GLY A 14 23.99 2.30 -10.47
C GLY A 14 25.35 3.01 -10.46
N LEU A 15 25.34 4.28 -10.87
CA LEU A 15 26.54 5.09 -11.06
C LEU A 15 27.41 5.16 -9.79
N ASN A 16 26.79 5.42 -8.64
CA ASN A 16 27.50 5.59 -7.37
C ASN A 16 28.20 4.29 -6.95
N ASN A 17 27.51 3.17 -7.04
CA ASN A 17 28.07 1.85 -6.73
C ASN A 17 29.18 1.46 -7.71
N ALA A 18 29.06 1.81 -9.00
CA ALA A 18 30.10 1.54 -9.99
C ALA A 18 31.38 2.36 -9.73
N VAL A 19 31.23 3.64 -9.37
CA VAL A 19 32.36 4.50 -9.01
C VAL A 19 33.04 4.02 -7.73
N LEU A 20 32.25 3.66 -6.70
CA LEU A 20 32.77 3.14 -5.43
C LEU A 20 33.51 1.81 -5.62
N LEU A 21 32.91 0.89 -6.38
CA LEU A 21 33.52 -0.40 -6.70
C LEU A 21 34.83 -0.20 -7.46
N GLU A 22 34.85 0.65 -8.48
CA GLU A 22 36.04 0.95 -9.26
C GLU A 22 37.17 1.54 -8.40
N TYR A 23 36.80 2.42 -7.46
CA TYR A 23 37.74 2.99 -6.51
C TYR A 23 38.39 1.92 -5.62
N ILE A 24 37.56 1.03 -5.06
CA ILE A 24 38.00 -0.09 -4.21
C ILE A 24 38.83 -1.10 -5.02
N THR A 25 38.53 -1.31 -6.30
CA THR A 25 39.31 -2.21 -7.16
C THR A 25 40.66 -1.61 -7.57
N ASN A 26 40.72 -0.31 -7.83
CA ASN A 26 41.94 0.37 -8.29
C ASN A 26 42.93 0.65 -7.15
N THR A 27 42.44 0.75 -5.92
CA THR A 27 43.31 0.86 -4.74
C THR A 27 44.05 -0.43 -4.42
N ASP A 28 43.69 -1.58 -5.04
CA ASP A 28 44.34 -2.89 -4.94
C ASP A 28 44.70 -3.37 -3.51
N LEU A 29 44.06 -2.76 -2.50
CA LEU A 29 44.29 -3.07 -1.11
C LEU A 29 43.29 -4.12 -0.66
N GLN A 30 43.85 -5.25 -0.21
CA GLN A 30 43.14 -6.37 0.39
C GLN A 30 42.14 -5.93 1.50
N LYS A 31 42.31 -4.75 2.12
CA LYS A 31 41.47 -4.17 3.18
C LYS A 31 41.62 -2.64 3.22
N CYS A 32 40.53 -1.89 3.17
CA CYS A 32 40.47 -0.43 3.28
C CYS A 32 39.60 -0.03 4.47
N LYS A 33 40.05 0.93 5.30
CA LYS A 33 39.20 1.50 6.36
C LYS A 33 38.20 2.48 5.76
N ILE A 34 36.97 2.48 6.27
CA ILE A 34 35.92 3.41 5.84
C ILE A 34 36.32 4.87 6.10
N GLU A 35 37.10 5.13 7.15
CA GLU A 35 37.66 6.46 7.47
C GLU A 35 38.61 6.99 6.39
N SER A 36 39.34 6.10 5.72
CA SER A 36 40.22 6.46 4.60
C SER A 36 39.41 6.74 3.34
N LEU A 37 38.33 5.97 3.11
CA LEU A 37 37.40 6.20 2.02
C LEU A 37 36.68 7.55 2.16
N LEU A 38 36.24 7.92 3.37
CA LEU A 38 35.59 9.21 3.62
C LEU A 38 36.52 10.42 3.39
N LYS A 39 37.83 10.25 3.63
CA LYS A 39 38.82 11.31 3.37
C LYS A 39 39.11 11.52 1.89
N GLU A 40 39.10 10.44 1.12
CA GLU A 40 39.40 10.49 -0.32
C GLU A 40 38.15 10.70 -1.18
N LEU A 41 36.99 10.27 -0.69
CA LEU A 41 35.68 10.36 -1.32
C LEU A 41 34.81 11.36 -0.55
N ASN A 42 35.22 12.63 -0.53
CA ASN A 42 34.54 13.73 0.16
C ASN A 42 33.19 14.15 -0.47
N PHE A 43 32.71 13.41 -1.46
CA PHE A 43 31.49 13.68 -2.20
C PHE A 43 30.28 12.89 -1.68
N TRP A 44 30.50 11.93 -0.77
CA TRP A 44 29.44 11.20 -0.07
C TRP A 44 29.54 11.42 1.44
N ASP A 45 28.40 11.43 2.12
CA ASP A 45 28.38 11.40 3.58
C ASP A 45 28.59 9.98 4.13
N GLU A 46 28.79 9.85 5.45
CA GLU A 46 29.02 8.53 6.08
C GLU A 46 27.83 7.57 5.89
N ASN A 47 26.59 8.09 5.84
CA ASN A 47 25.39 7.26 5.71
C ASN A 47 25.19 6.77 4.28
N GLU A 48 25.40 7.64 3.29
CA GLU A 48 25.35 7.36 1.86
C GLU A 48 26.44 6.36 1.48
N LEU A 49 27.69 6.60 1.93
CA LEU A 49 28.79 5.68 1.69
C LEU A 49 28.52 4.31 2.32
N MET A 50 28.00 4.27 3.55
CA MET A 50 27.61 3.02 4.19
C MET A 50 26.48 2.31 3.43
N GLY A 51 25.50 3.04 2.92
CA GLY A 51 24.43 2.51 2.07
C GLY A 51 24.97 1.83 0.81
N PHE A 52 25.88 2.49 0.09
CA PHE A 52 26.51 1.93 -1.10
C PHE A 52 27.41 0.73 -0.78
N LEU A 53 28.14 0.76 0.33
CA LEU A 53 28.94 -0.38 0.79
C LEU A 53 28.09 -1.59 1.19
N ILE A 54 26.95 -1.37 1.83
CA ILE A 54 26.00 -2.44 2.16
C ILE A 54 25.44 -3.04 0.87
N ASP A 55 25.04 -2.21 -0.10
CA ASP A 55 24.50 -2.69 -1.37
C ASP A 55 25.52 -3.51 -2.17
N LEU A 56 26.77 -3.04 -2.25
CA LEU A 56 27.86 -3.78 -2.88
C LEU A 56 28.21 -5.10 -2.15
N ASN A 57 28.08 -5.13 -0.81
CA ASN A 57 28.27 -6.33 0.01
C ASN A 57 27.14 -7.35 -0.19
N VAL A 58 25.88 -6.89 -0.27
CA VAL A 58 24.72 -7.73 -0.62
C VAL A 58 24.87 -8.34 -2.00
N LYS A 59 25.39 -7.57 -2.97
CA LYS A 59 25.69 -8.05 -4.33
C LYS A 59 26.95 -8.94 -4.40
N GLY A 60 27.66 -9.12 -3.28
CA GLY A 60 28.76 -10.07 -3.14
C GLY A 60 30.07 -9.63 -3.82
N LEU A 61 30.20 -8.34 -4.17
CA LEU A 61 31.36 -7.79 -4.86
C LEU A 61 32.46 -7.36 -3.87
N ILE A 62 32.05 -6.94 -2.67
CA ILE A 62 32.93 -6.56 -1.57
C ILE A 62 32.53 -7.30 -0.29
N GLU A 63 33.43 -7.34 0.68
CA GLU A 63 33.18 -7.84 2.03
C GLU A 63 33.33 -6.68 3.01
N LEU A 64 32.22 -6.35 3.67
CA LEU A 64 32.11 -5.26 4.64
C LEU A 64 32.12 -5.83 6.07
N ASP A 65 33.12 -5.45 6.85
CA ASP A 65 33.17 -5.71 8.30
C ASP A 65 32.65 -4.46 9.03
N THR A 66 31.41 -4.53 9.51
CA THR A 66 30.74 -3.43 10.23
C THR A 66 31.33 -3.18 11.62
N GLU A 67 31.91 -4.19 12.25
CA GLU A 67 32.53 -4.05 13.58
C GLU A 67 33.88 -3.35 13.50
N LYS A 68 34.64 -3.63 12.43
CA LYS A 68 35.98 -3.05 12.24
C LYS A 68 36.01 -1.87 11.29
N LYS A 69 34.85 -1.49 10.70
CA LYS A 69 34.71 -0.46 9.66
C LYS A 69 35.72 -0.64 8.53
N ILE A 70 35.85 -1.87 8.02
CA ILE A 70 36.79 -2.23 6.95
C ILE A 70 36.05 -2.84 5.76
N VAL A 71 36.48 -2.48 4.56
CA VAL A 71 35.98 -2.97 3.27
C VAL A 71 37.09 -3.75 2.57
N SER A 72 36.78 -4.90 1.99
CA SER A 72 37.77 -5.71 1.25
C SER A 72 37.21 -6.24 -0.07
N LEU A 73 38.06 -6.32 -1.09
CA LEU A 73 37.69 -6.85 -2.41
C LEU A 73 37.77 -8.38 -2.42
N ARG A 74 36.71 -9.04 -2.87
CA ARG A 74 36.63 -10.51 -2.87
C ARG A 74 37.38 -11.11 -4.08
N LYS A 75 38.67 -11.43 -3.94
CA LYS A 75 39.47 -12.16 -4.96
C LYS A 75 39.50 -13.67 -4.67
N GLY A 76 38.64 -14.47 -5.32
CA GLY A 76 38.74 -15.94 -5.31
C GLY A 76 37.40 -16.66 -5.45
N LYS A 77 37.41 -17.82 -6.14
CA LYS A 77 36.25 -18.72 -6.39
C LYS A 77 35.37 -18.89 -5.14
N PRO A 78 34.04 -19.01 -5.29
CA PRO A 78 33.09 -18.96 -4.17
C PRO A 78 33.28 -20.19 -3.29
N LYS A 79 34.14 -20.06 -2.27
CA LYS A 79 34.18 -20.96 -1.12
C LYS A 79 33.51 -20.23 0.03
N THR A 80 32.18 -20.33 -0.01
CA THR A 80 31.28 -20.48 1.14
C THR A 80 31.96 -20.30 2.51
N LYS A 81 31.97 -19.08 3.03
CA LYS A 81 31.54 -18.76 4.40
C LYS A 81 30.81 -17.44 4.36
N LEU A 82 29.62 -17.52 3.80
CA LEU A 82 28.59 -16.50 3.85
C LEU A 82 28.05 -16.52 5.28
N GLN A 83 28.37 -15.53 6.12
CA GLN A 83 27.44 -15.17 7.19
C GLN A 83 26.28 -14.43 6.50
N THR A 84 25.40 -15.22 5.91
CA THR A 84 24.10 -14.79 5.43
C THR A 84 23.27 -14.27 6.60
N PRO A 85 22.40 -13.26 6.42
CA PRO A 85 21.12 -13.29 7.13
C PRO A 85 20.50 -14.66 6.86
N LYS A 86 20.39 -15.49 7.91
CA LYS A 86 19.95 -16.89 7.94
C LYS A 86 19.42 -17.38 6.57
N LYS A 87 20.24 -18.15 5.83
CA LYS A 87 19.84 -18.96 4.66
C LYS A 87 18.34 -19.27 4.72
N ILE A 88 17.53 -18.62 3.88
CA ILE A 88 16.11 -18.97 3.83
C ILE A 88 16.06 -20.37 3.24
N LYS A 89 15.81 -21.34 4.12
CA LYS A 89 15.59 -22.72 3.73
C LYS A 89 14.28 -22.73 2.94
N ARG A 90 14.31 -23.31 1.74
CA ARG A 90 13.07 -23.75 1.09
C ARG A 90 12.49 -24.83 1.99
N SER A 91 11.46 -24.48 2.72
CA SER A 91 10.75 -25.38 3.62
C SER A 91 9.33 -25.47 3.14
N ASN A 92 8.82 -26.68 2.99
CA ASN A 92 7.38 -26.90 3.01
C ASN A 92 6.91 -26.78 4.45
N ILE A 93 5.72 -26.22 4.65
CA ILE A 93 5.12 -26.17 5.98
C ILE A 93 4.81 -27.61 6.39
N VAL A 94 5.14 -27.95 7.63
CA VAL A 94 4.78 -29.24 8.22
C VAL A 94 3.40 -29.07 8.85
N SER A 95 2.58 -30.13 8.86
CA SER A 95 1.22 -30.08 9.45
C SER A 95 1.21 -29.66 10.92
N ASP A 96 2.33 -29.83 11.63
CA ASP A 96 2.49 -29.48 13.05
C ASP A 96 3.17 -28.12 13.25
N TRP A 97 3.22 -27.29 12.20
CA TRP A 97 3.89 -25.99 12.26
C TRP A 97 3.13 -25.01 13.17
N SER A 98 3.88 -24.33 14.04
CA SER A 98 3.39 -23.22 14.87
C SER A 98 4.31 -22.00 14.71
N PRO A 99 3.76 -20.78 14.86
CA PRO A 99 4.58 -19.56 14.92
C PRO A 99 5.53 -19.60 16.13
N SER A 100 6.68 -18.93 16.01
CA SER A 100 7.60 -18.73 17.13
C SER A 100 6.97 -17.84 18.21
N ASP A 101 7.36 -18.03 19.48
CA ASP A 101 6.86 -17.22 20.60
C ASP A 101 7.07 -15.71 20.36
N GLU A 102 8.21 -15.33 19.77
CA GLU A 102 8.52 -13.95 19.34
C GLU A 102 7.47 -13.38 18.37
N VAL A 103 6.93 -14.21 17.47
CA VAL A 103 5.91 -13.79 16.49
C VAL A 103 4.59 -13.54 17.20
N CYS A 104 4.20 -14.43 18.11
CA CYS A 104 3.01 -14.25 18.94
C CYS A 104 3.12 -12.97 19.78
N GLU A 105 4.26 -12.72 20.41
CA GLU A 105 4.51 -11.50 21.20
C GLU A 105 4.40 -10.23 20.34
N ILE A 106 4.98 -10.23 19.13
CA ILE A 106 4.88 -9.09 18.20
C ILE A 106 3.42 -8.81 17.83
N LEU A 107 2.63 -9.85 17.56
CA LEU A 107 1.22 -9.72 17.18
C LEU A 107 0.34 -9.23 18.34
N VAL A 108 0.53 -9.79 19.54
CA VAL A 108 -0.16 -9.33 20.75
C VAL A 108 0.20 -7.87 21.06
N ARG A 109 1.48 -7.51 20.97
CA ARG A 109 1.92 -6.12 21.17
C ARG A 109 1.35 -5.15 20.13
N SER A 110 1.00 -5.64 18.94
CA SER A 110 0.31 -4.84 17.93
C SER A 110 -1.20 -4.65 18.20
N GLY A 111 -1.72 -5.19 19.31
CA GLY A 111 -3.10 -5.04 19.73
C GLY A 111 -4.04 -6.16 19.26
N MET A 112 -3.51 -7.29 18.79
CA MET A 112 -4.34 -8.46 18.45
C MET A 112 -4.63 -9.31 19.69
N GLU A 113 -5.83 -9.90 19.74
CA GLU A 113 -6.19 -10.86 20.79
C GLU A 113 -5.47 -12.20 20.58
N GLU A 114 -4.99 -12.81 21.68
CA GLU A 114 -4.26 -14.08 21.64
C GLU A 114 -5.13 -15.24 21.11
N SER A 115 -6.43 -15.23 21.41
CA SER A 115 -7.41 -16.19 20.91
C SER A 115 -7.50 -16.15 19.39
N PHE A 116 -7.62 -14.95 18.81
CA PHE A 116 -7.66 -14.73 17.36
C PHE A 116 -6.40 -15.25 16.66
N ILE A 117 -5.23 -15.00 17.24
CA ILE A 117 -3.96 -15.51 16.69
C ILE A 117 -3.97 -17.05 16.68
N LYS A 118 -4.44 -17.69 17.74
CA LYS A 118 -4.53 -19.17 17.84
C LYS A 118 -5.50 -19.76 16.83
N GLU A 119 -6.62 -19.11 16.56
CA GLU A 119 -7.61 -19.53 15.56
C GLU A 119 -7.08 -19.46 14.12
N LEU A 120 -6.15 -18.54 13.84
CA LEU A 120 -5.54 -18.39 12.51
C LEU A 120 -4.49 -19.47 12.18
N ILE A 121 -3.91 -20.14 13.17
CA ILE A 121 -2.83 -21.11 12.96
C ILE A 121 -3.30 -22.29 12.09
N PRO A 122 -4.41 -22.99 12.40
CA PRO A 122 -4.88 -24.12 11.58
C PRO A 122 -5.20 -23.72 10.14
N GLU A 123 -5.88 -22.58 9.93
CA GLU A 123 -6.20 -22.07 8.60
C GLU A 123 -4.91 -21.82 7.79
N PHE A 124 -3.94 -21.16 8.41
CA PHE A 124 -2.66 -20.87 7.78
C PHE A 124 -1.87 -22.13 7.42
N VAL A 125 -1.82 -23.11 8.33
CA VAL A 125 -1.15 -24.40 8.08
C VAL A 125 -1.76 -25.11 6.88
N ILE A 126 -3.09 -25.20 6.80
CA ILE A 126 -3.80 -25.84 5.68
C ILE A 126 -3.45 -25.13 4.37
N TYR A 127 -3.60 -23.79 4.32
CA TYR A 127 -3.39 -22.99 3.12
C TYR A 127 -1.96 -23.14 2.54
N TRP A 128 -0.95 -23.20 3.40
CA TRP A 128 0.44 -23.31 2.98
C TRP A 128 0.91 -24.75 2.78
N THR A 129 0.18 -25.74 3.29
CA THR A 129 0.45 -27.17 3.01
C THR A 129 0.15 -27.48 1.54
N GLU A 130 -0.87 -26.83 0.97
CA GLU A 130 -1.24 -26.94 -0.44
C GLU A 130 -0.35 -26.13 -1.40
N ARG A 131 0.46 -25.20 -0.86
CA ARG A 131 1.37 -24.31 -1.64
C ARG A 131 2.83 -24.48 -1.21
N PRO A 132 3.52 -25.52 -1.70
CA PRO A 132 4.95 -25.68 -1.45
C PRO A 132 5.79 -24.59 -2.15
N ASP A 133 7.06 -24.44 -1.74
CA ASP A 133 8.08 -23.52 -2.30
C ASP A 133 8.03 -22.03 -1.92
N VAL A 134 7.98 -21.72 -0.62
CA VAL A 134 8.14 -20.34 -0.13
C VAL A 134 9.62 -20.02 0.15
N LEU A 135 10.13 -18.96 -0.48
CA LEU A 135 11.47 -18.41 -0.27
C LEU A 135 11.57 -17.47 0.94
N ILE A 136 10.52 -17.37 1.76
CA ILE A 136 10.38 -16.47 2.92
C ILE A 136 9.95 -17.32 4.10
N SER A 137 10.38 -16.96 5.32
CA SER A 137 9.99 -17.71 6.52
C SER A 137 8.47 -17.70 6.73
N TYR A 138 7.90 -18.86 7.10
CA TYR A 138 6.47 -18.96 7.44
C TYR A 138 6.08 -18.04 8.60
N ASN A 139 7.00 -17.74 9.53
CA ASN A 139 6.81 -16.74 10.58
C ASN A 139 6.51 -15.34 10.02
N SER A 140 7.29 -14.88 9.03
CA SER A 140 7.06 -13.58 8.39
C SER A 140 5.74 -13.57 7.62
N LYS A 141 5.44 -14.67 6.92
CA LYS A 141 4.16 -14.81 6.19
C LYS A 141 2.96 -14.86 7.12
N PHE A 142 3.10 -15.46 8.29
CA PHE A 142 2.07 -15.50 9.31
C PHE A 142 1.80 -14.12 9.90
N ILE A 143 2.83 -13.30 10.13
CA ILE A 143 2.66 -11.90 10.56
C ILE A 143 1.86 -11.10 9.53
N GLU A 144 2.21 -11.21 8.23
CA GLU A 144 1.46 -10.56 7.15
C GLU A 144 0.00 -11.02 7.12
N HIS A 145 -0.21 -12.34 7.19
CA HIS A 145 -1.53 -12.95 7.15
C HIS A 145 -2.40 -12.52 8.35
N ALA A 146 -1.84 -12.57 9.56
CA ALA A 146 -2.52 -12.16 10.78
C ALA A 146 -2.88 -10.67 10.76
N ARG A 147 -1.99 -9.80 10.26
CA ARG A 147 -2.31 -8.38 10.09
C ARG A 147 -3.45 -8.14 9.12
N LEU A 148 -3.45 -8.84 7.99
CA LEU A 148 -4.52 -8.72 7.00
C LEU A 148 -5.86 -9.20 7.56
N LYS A 149 -5.87 -10.37 8.20
CA LYS A 149 -7.05 -10.94 8.85
C LYS A 149 -7.55 -10.10 10.01
N TRP A 150 -6.64 -9.49 10.79
CA TRP A 150 -7.01 -8.57 11.87
C TRP A 150 -7.62 -7.27 11.35
N ALA A 151 -7.06 -6.71 10.28
CA ALA A 151 -7.66 -5.54 9.63
C ALA A 151 -9.07 -5.85 9.09
N GLN A 152 -9.25 -7.04 8.51
CA GLN A 152 -10.57 -7.53 8.10
C GLN A 152 -11.50 -7.75 9.29
N HIS A 153 -11.02 -8.37 10.36
CA HIS A 153 -11.79 -8.59 11.58
C HIS A 153 -12.23 -7.27 12.21
N ASN A 154 -11.37 -6.25 12.27
CA ASN A 154 -11.74 -4.93 12.78
C ASN A 154 -12.74 -4.25 11.86
N ALA A 155 -12.53 -4.29 10.54
CA ALA A 155 -13.49 -3.78 9.58
C ALA A 155 -14.84 -4.51 9.67
N GLU A 156 -14.83 -5.83 9.90
CA GLU A 156 -16.01 -6.65 10.16
C GLU A 156 -16.66 -6.36 11.51
N VAL A 157 -15.90 -6.09 12.57
CA VAL A 157 -16.45 -5.66 13.87
C VAL A 157 -17.12 -4.29 13.74
N ASP A 158 -16.50 -3.38 12.98
CA ASP A 158 -17.09 -2.08 12.65
C ASP A 158 -18.34 -2.21 11.75
N THR A 159 -18.37 -3.19 10.83
CA THR A 159 -19.53 -3.47 9.95
C THR A 159 -20.55 -4.47 10.50
N LYS A 160 -20.24 -5.22 11.57
CA LYS A 160 -21.15 -6.09 12.34
C LYS A 160 -22.00 -5.30 13.32
N LYS A 161 -22.09 -3.98 13.18
CA LYS A 161 -23.28 -3.26 13.62
C LYS A 161 -24.46 -3.83 12.82
N SER A 162 -25.37 -4.51 13.51
CA SER A 162 -26.65 -4.94 12.93
C SER A 162 -27.22 -3.76 12.14
N PRO A 163 -27.74 -3.94 10.92
CA PRO A 163 -28.31 -2.84 10.17
C PRO A 163 -29.33 -2.10 11.04
N VAL A 164 -29.11 -0.81 11.28
CA VAL A 164 -30.01 0.02 12.08
C VAL A 164 -30.67 1.03 11.16
N VAL A 165 -31.96 1.29 11.38
CA VAL A 165 -32.65 2.44 10.79
C VAL A 165 -32.05 3.75 11.32
N ILE A 166 -32.16 4.84 10.57
CA ILE A 166 -31.59 6.12 11.01
C ILE A 166 -32.40 6.68 12.19
N ASP A 167 -31.70 7.18 13.21
CA ASP A 167 -32.33 7.85 14.35
C ASP A 167 -32.54 9.35 14.06
N ASN A 168 -33.60 9.96 14.62
CA ASN A 168 -33.86 11.40 14.44
C ASN A 168 -32.77 12.31 15.02
N SER A 169 -32.06 11.81 16.04
CA SER A 169 -30.96 12.48 16.70
C SER A 169 -29.60 12.01 16.18
N TRP A 170 -29.58 11.21 15.11
CA TRP A 170 -28.35 10.73 14.51
C TRP A 170 -27.45 11.89 14.09
N LYS A 171 -26.16 11.74 14.40
CA LYS A 171 -25.11 12.68 14.00
C LYS A 171 -23.94 11.90 13.42
N PRO A 172 -23.26 12.47 12.41
CA PRO A 172 -22.03 11.88 11.90
C PRO A 172 -20.98 11.79 13.01
N SER A 173 -20.14 10.76 12.97
CA SER A 173 -18.98 10.64 13.85
C SER A 173 -17.96 11.76 13.61
N ASP A 174 -17.10 12.02 14.60
CA ASP A 174 -16.02 13.01 14.46
C ASP A 174 -15.09 12.68 13.28
N ASP A 175 -14.78 11.39 13.09
CA ASP A 175 -14.01 10.90 11.95
C ASP A 175 -14.71 11.20 10.61
N CYS A 176 -16.03 10.97 10.53
CA CYS A 176 -16.82 11.32 9.36
C CYS A 176 -16.74 12.83 9.06
N MET A 177 -16.86 13.67 10.09
CA MET A 177 -16.78 15.12 9.94
C MET A 177 -15.38 15.58 9.50
N ASP A 178 -14.32 14.97 10.01
CA ASP A 178 -12.96 15.31 9.62
C ASP A 178 -12.65 14.91 8.18
N ILE A 179 -13.13 13.74 7.74
CA ILE A 179 -13.05 13.34 6.32
C ILE A 179 -13.76 14.37 5.43
N ILE A 180 -14.93 14.88 5.82
CA ILE A 180 -15.65 15.90 5.04
C ILE A 180 -14.82 17.20 4.96
N LYS A 181 -14.24 17.66 6.07
CA LYS A 181 -13.38 18.85 6.08
C LYS A 181 -12.16 18.69 5.18
N MET A 182 -11.53 17.50 5.17
CA MET A 182 -10.40 17.21 4.28
C MET A 182 -10.75 17.29 2.80
N THR A 183 -12.02 17.07 2.43
CA THR A 183 -12.49 17.23 1.04
C THR A 183 -12.74 18.68 0.63
N GLY A 184 -12.57 19.64 1.53
CA GLY A 184 -12.77 21.07 1.27
C GLY A 184 -14.24 21.53 1.33
N ILE A 185 -15.14 20.68 1.85
CA ILE A 185 -16.56 21.02 2.02
C ILE A 185 -16.74 21.82 3.30
N GLU A 186 -17.43 22.96 3.22
CA GLU A 186 -17.70 23.82 4.38
C GLU A 186 -18.66 23.15 5.38
N ILE A 187 -18.35 23.27 6.68
CA ILE A 187 -19.16 22.67 7.76
C ILE A 187 -20.60 23.21 7.73
N GLY A 188 -20.80 24.48 7.42
CA GLY A 188 -22.14 25.07 7.30
C GLY A 188 -22.98 24.44 6.18
N PHE A 189 -22.36 23.94 5.11
CA PHE A 189 -23.04 23.17 4.07
C PHE A 189 -23.51 21.82 4.62
N VAL A 190 -22.64 21.13 5.36
CA VAL A 190 -22.96 19.83 5.99
C VAL A 190 -24.13 19.95 6.96
N GLU A 191 -24.09 20.95 7.85
CA GLU A 191 -25.15 21.21 8.83
C GLU A 191 -26.49 21.53 8.17
N LYS A 192 -26.48 22.23 7.04
CA LYS A 192 -27.69 22.54 6.27
C LYS A 192 -28.37 21.28 5.71
N TYR A 193 -27.59 20.30 5.25
CA TYR A 193 -28.12 19.09 4.59
C TYR A 193 -28.27 17.88 5.52
N LEU A 194 -27.80 17.97 6.77
CA LEU A 194 -27.97 16.91 7.76
C LEU A 194 -29.45 16.60 8.06
N PRO A 195 -30.35 17.58 8.29
CA PRO A 195 -31.76 17.29 8.53
C PRO A 195 -32.47 16.68 7.31
N GLU A 196 -32.10 17.10 6.09
CA GLU A 196 -32.61 16.55 4.83
C GLU A 196 -32.25 15.07 4.70
N PHE A 197 -31.00 14.72 5.01
CA PHE A 197 -30.54 13.33 5.01
C PHE A 197 -31.29 12.46 6.02
N ILE A 198 -31.46 12.94 7.26
CA ILE A 198 -32.17 12.20 8.31
C ILE A 198 -33.63 11.99 7.91
N LEU A 199 -34.30 13.03 7.38
CA LEU A 199 -35.69 12.93 6.96
C LEU A 199 -35.88 11.89 5.84
N TYR A 200 -35.05 11.97 4.79
CA TYR A 200 -35.13 11.06 3.65
C TYR A 200 -34.97 9.59 4.07
N TRP A 201 -33.93 9.27 4.85
CA TRP A 201 -33.66 7.89 5.24
C TRP A 201 -34.62 7.36 6.30
N LYS A 202 -35.24 8.25 7.08
CA LYS A 202 -36.32 7.88 7.99
C LYS A 202 -37.58 7.46 7.22
N GLU A 203 -37.92 8.17 6.15
CA GLU A 203 -39.07 7.83 5.31
C GLU A 203 -38.84 6.58 4.46
N ASP A 204 -37.61 6.38 3.96
CA ASP A 204 -37.23 5.16 3.21
C ASP A 204 -37.21 3.90 4.10
N GLY A 205 -36.93 4.05 5.40
CA GLY A 205 -37.06 2.98 6.40
C GLY A 205 -36.05 1.84 6.26
N ARG A 206 -35.07 1.94 5.36
CA ARG A 206 -33.99 0.96 5.23
C ARG A 206 -32.99 1.07 6.37
N ALA A 207 -32.43 -0.09 6.70
CA ALA A 207 -31.40 -0.21 7.71
C ALA A 207 -30.03 -0.39 7.04
N PHE A 208 -29.02 0.33 7.51
CA PHE A 208 -27.65 0.20 7.03
C PHE A 208 -26.68 -0.07 8.18
N THR A 209 -25.53 -0.65 7.84
CA THR A 209 -24.45 -0.97 8.78
C THR A 209 -23.65 0.28 9.18
N SER A 210 -23.54 1.27 8.30
CA SER A 210 -22.86 2.54 8.57
C SER A 210 -23.57 3.71 7.89
N TRP A 211 -24.18 4.56 8.72
CA TRP A 211 -24.79 5.82 8.29
C TRP A 211 -23.73 6.87 7.90
N ASP A 212 -22.52 6.83 8.49
CA ASP A 212 -21.41 7.73 8.16
C ASP A 212 -20.99 7.60 6.68
N ILE A 213 -20.87 6.37 6.17
CA ILE A 213 -20.51 6.12 4.76
C ILE A 213 -21.60 6.65 3.82
N LYS A 214 -22.88 6.43 4.18
CA LYS A 214 -24.03 6.94 3.41
C LYS A 214 -24.08 8.46 3.41
N PHE A 215 -23.80 9.08 4.55
CA PHE A 215 -23.79 10.52 4.70
C PHE A 215 -22.63 11.17 3.92
N LEU A 216 -21.44 10.57 3.95
CA LEU A 216 -20.29 11.00 3.15
C LEU A 216 -20.60 11.02 1.65
N ASP A 217 -21.20 9.94 1.13
CA ASP A 217 -21.57 9.85 -0.29
C ASP A 217 -22.66 10.88 -0.66
N PHE A 218 -23.66 11.04 0.21
CA PHE A 218 -24.72 12.03 0.02
C PHE A 218 -24.19 13.47 -0.04
N ILE A 219 -23.36 13.86 0.93
CA ILE A 219 -22.80 15.22 1.00
C ILE A 219 -21.87 15.50 -0.18
N LYS A 220 -21.01 14.54 -0.57
CA LYS A 220 -20.15 14.68 -1.75
C LYS A 220 -20.95 14.91 -3.02
N LYS A 221 -22.01 14.12 -3.23
CA LYS A 221 -22.91 14.28 -4.39
C LYS A 221 -23.61 15.63 -4.38
N LYS A 222 -24.16 16.05 -3.24
CA LYS A 222 -24.85 17.34 -3.10
C LYS A 222 -23.91 18.52 -3.33
N TRP A 223 -22.68 18.41 -2.84
CA TRP A 223 -21.64 19.42 -3.05
C TRP A 223 -21.27 19.54 -4.53
N ASN A 224 -20.98 18.42 -5.19
CA ASN A 224 -20.67 18.43 -6.63
C ASN A 224 -21.81 19.03 -7.45
N PHE A 225 -23.06 18.65 -7.17
CA PHE A 225 -24.23 19.22 -7.83
C PHE A 225 -24.37 20.73 -7.58
N ASN A 226 -24.10 21.21 -6.36
CA ASN A 226 -24.17 22.63 -6.04
C ASN A 226 -23.07 23.45 -6.73
N VAL A 227 -21.86 22.88 -6.85
CA VAL A 227 -20.74 23.48 -7.59
C VAL A 227 -21.04 23.52 -9.09
N GLU A 228 -21.67 22.48 -9.63
CA GLU A 228 -22.11 22.42 -11.03
C GLU A 228 -23.25 23.40 -11.33
N ASP A 229 -24.27 23.50 -10.47
CA ASP A 229 -25.36 24.49 -10.58
C ASP A 229 -24.85 25.94 -10.51
N SER A 230 -23.85 26.19 -9.67
CA SER A 230 -23.21 27.51 -9.54
C SER A 230 -22.36 27.87 -10.77
N SER A 231 -21.95 26.88 -11.56
CA SER A 231 -21.08 27.07 -12.73
C SER A 231 -21.79 26.91 -14.08
N LYS A 232 -22.97 26.28 -14.14
CA LYS A 232 -23.73 26.10 -15.39
C LYS A 232 -25.24 26.09 -15.12
N GLY A 233 -25.92 27.16 -15.53
CA GLY A 233 -27.34 27.10 -15.85
C GLY A 233 -27.56 26.19 -17.07
N HIS A 234 -27.71 24.90 -16.87
CA HIS A 234 -28.25 23.96 -17.84
C HIS A 234 -28.89 22.78 -17.10
N LYS A 235 -30.23 22.74 -17.09
CA LYS A 235 -31.00 21.60 -16.58
C LYS A 235 -30.67 20.36 -17.43
N GLU A 236 -29.92 19.43 -16.87
CA GLU A 236 -30.03 18.02 -17.24
C GLU A 236 -30.98 17.37 -16.25
N GLU A 237 -32.21 17.09 -16.70
CA GLU A 237 -33.12 16.19 -15.99
C GLU A 237 -32.46 14.80 -15.94
N PHE A 238 -31.88 14.47 -14.78
CA PHE A 238 -31.38 13.13 -14.51
C PHE A 238 -32.55 12.24 -14.06
N ASP A 239 -32.92 11.30 -14.93
CA ASP A 239 -33.91 10.25 -14.64
C ASP A 239 -33.27 9.26 -13.65
N PHE A 240 -33.77 9.25 -12.41
CA PHE A 240 -33.40 8.24 -11.43
C PHE A 240 -33.74 6.86 -11.99
N PHE A 241 -32.79 5.93 -11.97
CA PHE A 241 -33.08 4.53 -12.31
C PHE A 241 -34.03 3.95 -11.26
N ASP A 242 -35.30 3.90 -11.62
CA ASP A 242 -36.37 3.25 -10.89
C ASP A 242 -36.53 1.81 -11.43
N PRO A 243 -36.15 0.78 -10.66
CA PRO A 243 -36.18 -0.61 -11.12
C PRO A 243 -37.60 -1.16 -11.31
N TYR A 244 -38.64 -0.36 -11.01
CA TYR A 244 -40.05 -0.74 -11.16
C TYR A 244 -40.78 0.08 -12.25
N LYS A 245 -40.08 0.98 -12.95
CA LYS A 245 -40.66 1.75 -14.06
C LYS A 245 -40.74 0.85 -15.30
N GLU A 246 -41.93 0.37 -15.65
CA GLU A 246 -42.16 -0.38 -16.89
C GLU A 246 -41.69 0.45 -18.09
N THR A 247 -40.80 -0.13 -18.90
CA THR A 247 -40.23 0.51 -20.08
C THR A 247 -41.27 0.63 -21.19
N VAL A 248 -42.11 1.66 -21.13
CA VAL A 248 -42.92 2.08 -22.28
C VAL A 248 -42.11 3.07 -23.14
N GLY A 249 -41.53 2.52 -24.21
CA GLY A 249 -41.05 3.18 -25.43
C GLY A 249 -40.49 4.61 -25.33
N SER A 250 -39.17 4.73 -25.32
CA SER A 250 -38.48 6.00 -25.62
C SER A 250 -38.60 6.33 -27.13
N PRO A 251 -38.93 7.56 -27.54
CA PRO A 251 -38.93 7.96 -28.95
C PRO A 251 -37.48 8.26 -29.40
N ASP A 252 -37.02 7.51 -30.39
CA ASP A 252 -35.75 7.73 -31.08
C ASP A 252 -35.62 9.17 -31.60
N LYS A 253 -34.63 9.90 -31.08
CA LYS A 253 -34.01 11.04 -31.79
C LYS A 253 -32.50 10.86 -31.82
N SER A 254 -32.06 10.17 -32.87
CA SER A 254 -30.66 10.09 -33.28
C SER A 254 -30.16 11.47 -33.73
N ASN A 255 -29.21 12.06 -33.00
CA ASN A 255 -28.44 13.22 -33.47
C ASN A 255 -27.33 12.76 -34.44
N SER A 256 -27.68 12.61 -35.72
CA SER A 256 -26.77 12.26 -36.82
C SER A 256 -25.63 13.27 -37.06
N ASP A 257 -25.75 14.48 -36.52
CA ASP A 257 -24.82 15.59 -36.83
C ASP A 257 -23.50 15.52 -36.05
N THR A 258 -23.47 14.73 -34.97
CA THR A 258 -22.27 14.54 -34.17
C THR A 258 -21.25 13.59 -34.83
N LEU A 259 -21.70 12.60 -35.60
CA LEU A 259 -20.81 11.66 -36.30
C LEU A 259 -20.15 12.28 -37.54
N THR A 260 -20.85 13.18 -38.23
CA THR A 260 -20.32 13.88 -39.42
C THR A 260 -19.18 14.83 -39.04
N SER A 261 -19.31 15.55 -37.92
CA SER A 261 -18.28 16.48 -37.42
C SER A 261 -17.01 15.77 -36.89
N LEU A 262 -17.16 14.56 -36.37
CA LEU A 262 -16.02 13.72 -35.97
C LEU A 262 -15.24 13.16 -37.16
N ARG A 263 -15.93 12.82 -38.26
CA ARG A 263 -15.28 12.27 -39.47
C ARG A 263 -14.42 13.30 -40.21
N GLU A 264 -14.87 14.55 -40.30
CA GLU A 264 -14.08 15.63 -40.91
C GLU A 264 -12.83 15.99 -40.12
N LYS A 265 -12.90 15.90 -38.77
CA LYS A 265 -11.80 16.28 -37.89
C LYS A 265 -10.60 15.31 -37.95
N TYR A 266 -10.84 14.03 -38.27
CA TYR A 266 -9.80 13.00 -38.24
C TYR A 266 -9.37 12.48 -39.63
N LYS A 267 -9.93 12.99 -40.73
CA LYS A 267 -9.60 12.60 -42.13
C LYS A 267 -9.26 11.10 -42.27
N ILE A 268 -10.22 10.25 -41.89
CA ILE A 268 -10.28 8.84 -42.30
C ILE A 268 -11.35 8.70 -43.38
#